data_AF-A0A7K4HK69-F1
#
_entry.id   AF-A0A7K4HK69-F1
#
_cell.length_a   1.000
_cell.length_b   1.000
_cell.length_c   1.000
_cell.angle_alpha   90.00
_cell.angle_beta   90.00
_cell.angle_gamma   90.00
#
_symmetry.space_group_name_H-M   'P 1'
#
loop_
_entity.id
_entity.type
_entity.pdbx_description
1 polymer ?
#
loop_
_entity_poly.entity_id
_entity_poly.type
_entity_poly.pdbx_seq_one_letter_code
_entity_poly.pdbx_strand_id
1 'polypeptide(L)' 'MFAIDFGARSIKVAKVHKISDGYELDNYGVTLSPEGAIVNGEILNPIVVADVLIELLKD' A
#
# COMPACT_ATOMS: atom_id res chain seq x y z
N MET A 1 5.93 -4.16 -11.35
CA MET A 1 4.51 -4.31 -10.94
C MET A 1 4.39 -3.82 -9.51
N PHE A 2 3.31 -3.10 -9.19
CA PHE A 2 3.00 -2.72 -7.80
C PHE A 2 1.85 -3.58 -7.29
N ALA A 3 2.00 -4.10 -6.08
CA ALA A 3 0.92 -4.68 -5.30
C ALA A 3 0.65 -3.76 -4.11
N ILE A 4 -0.61 -3.39 -3.91
CA ILE A 4 -1.02 -2.49 -2.82
C ILE A 4 -2.13 -3.19 -2.03
N ASP A 5 -1.93 -3.27 -0.71
CA ASP A 5 -2.90 -3.83 0.23
C ASP A 5 -3.39 -2.71 1.16
N PHE A 6 -4.67 -2.38 1.07
CA PHE A 6 -5.36 -1.38 1.89
C PHE A 6 -6.04 -2.05 3.10
N GLY A 7 -5.29 -2.24 4.18
CA GLY A 7 -5.83 -2.78 5.42
C GLY A 7 -6.43 -1.71 6.32
N ALA A 8 -7.37 -2.09 7.21
CA ALA A 8 -7.91 -1.19 8.23
C ALA A 8 -6.83 -0.65 9.20
N ARG A 9 -5.72 -1.37 9.35
CA ARG A 9 -4.61 -1.00 10.26
C ARG A 9 -3.38 -0.45 9.54
N SER A 10 -3.09 -0.95 8.34
CA SER A 10 -1.90 -0.55 7.58
C SER A 10 -2.13 -0.65 6.09
N ILE A 11 -1.51 0.28 5.37
CA ILE A 11 -1.36 0.24 3.91
C ILE A 11 0.02 -0.33 3.61
N LYS A 12 0.08 -1.31 2.72
CA LYS A 12 1.33 -1.98 2.32
C LYS A 12 1.52 -1.86 0.82
N VAL A 13 2.76 -1.68 0.39
CA VAL A 13 3.15 -1.64 -1.01
C VAL A 13 4.31 -2.60 -1.24
N ALA A 14 4.25 -3.37 -2.32
CA ALA A 14 5.37 -4.16 -2.83
C ALA A 14 5.59 -3.81 -4.29
N LYS A 15 6.81 -3.44 -4.65
CA LYS A 15 7.28 -3.32 -6.02
C LYS A 15 8.02 -4.60 -6.37
N VAL A 16 7.52 -5.31 -7.38
CA VAL A 16 8.12 -6.56 -7.85
C VAL A 16 8.38 -6.50 -9.34
N HIS A 17 9.39 -7.23 -9.81
CA HIS A 17 9.60 -7.49 -11.22
C HIS A 17 9.58 -9.01 -11.48
N LYS A 18 9.24 -9.38 -12.71
CA LYS A 18 9.14 -10.78 -13.11
C LYS A 18 10.53 -11.32 -13.44
N ILE A 19 10.86 -12.52 -12.97
CA ILE A 19 12.06 -13.27 -13.33
C ILE A 19 11.68 -14.55 -14.10
N SER A 20 12.66 -15.38 -14.46
CA SER A 20 12.43 -16.60 -15.23
C SER A 20 11.46 -17.57 -14.53
N ASP A 21 11.58 -17.71 -13.22
CA ASP A 21 10.69 -18.52 -12.38
C ASP A 21 10.19 -17.72 -11.18
N GLY A 22 9.15 -16.92 -11.41
CA GLY A 22 8.46 -16.16 -10.36
C GLY A 22 8.72 -14.65 -10.41
N TYR A 23 8.81 -14.05 -9.23
CA TYR A 23 8.95 -12.60 -9.03
C TYR A 23 10.00 -12.32 -7.97
N GLU A 24 10.78 -11.27 -8.19
CA GLU A 24 11.71 -10.72 -7.20
C GLU A 24 11.17 -9.39 -6.66
N LEU A 25 11.43 -9.13 -5.38
CA LEU A 25 11.03 -7.92 -4.69
C LEU A 25 12.06 -6.81 -4.93
N ASP A 26 11.66 -5.77 -5.67
CA ASP A 26 12.48 -4.57 -5.88
C ASP A 26 12.50 -3.68 -4.64
N ASN A 27 11.33 -3.44 -4.06
CA ASN A 27 11.15 -2.57 -2.91
C ASN A 27 9.83 -2.87 -2.20
N TYR A 28 9.71 -2.45 -0.94
CA TYR A 28 8.49 -2.56 -0.17
C TYR A 28 8.35 -1.38 0.79
N GLY A 29 7.11 -1.11 1.18
CA GLY A 29 6.78 -0.08 2.15
C GLY A 29 5.57 -0.47 2.98
N VAL A 30 5.54 -0.02 4.23
CA VAL A 30 4.37 -0.12 5.10
C VAL A 30 4.17 1.19 5.85
N THR A 31 2.92 1.60 5.97
CA THR A 31 2.53 2.73 6.82
C THR A 31 1.22 2.42 7.53
N LEU A 32 0.95 3.13 8.63
CA LEU A 32 -0.31 3.00 9.34
C LEU A 32 -1.44 3.58 8.51
N SER A 33 -2.59 2.92 8.54
CA SER A 33 -3.80 3.47 7.94
C SER A 33 -4.25 4.68 8.75
N PRO A 34 -4.71 5.76 8.09
CA PRO A 34 -5.27 6.89 8.81
C PRO A 34 -6.48 6.44 9.65
N GLU A 35 -6.57 6.96 10.86
CA GLU A 35 -7.63 6.58 11.80
C GLU A 35 -9.02 6.80 11.19
N GLY A 36 -9.86 5.76 11.22
CA GLY A 36 -11.22 5.79 10.68
C GLY A 36 -11.33 5.88 9.16
N ALA A 37 -10.22 5.96 8.41
CA ALA A 37 -10.26 6.10 6.95
C ALA A 37 -10.48 4.78 6.22
N ILE A 38 -10.11 3.65 6.84
CA ILE A 38 -10.37 2.31 6.32
C ILE A 38 -11.01 1.47 7.43
N VAL A 39 -12.22 0.97 7.20
CA VAL A 39 -12.99 0.19 8.19
C VAL A 39 -13.61 -1.01 7.49
N ASN A 40 -13.42 -2.21 8.05
CA ASN A 40 -13.97 -3.46 7.52
C ASN A 40 -13.68 -3.72 6.02
N GLY A 41 -12.55 -3.22 5.51
CA GLY A 41 -12.15 -3.36 4.10
C GLY A 41 -12.69 -2.27 3.18
N GLU A 42 -13.47 -1.32 3.70
CA GLU A 42 -13.98 -0.18 2.95
C GLU A 42 -13.14 1.07 3.20
N ILE A 43 -12.83 1.81 2.13
CA ILE A 43 -12.16 3.11 2.20
C ILE A 43 -13.24 4.19 2.37
N LEU A 44 -13.34 4.74 3.58
CA LEU A 44 -14.31 5.78 3.93
C LEU A 44 -13.80 7.19 3.59
N ASN A 45 -12.49 7.39 3.61
CA ASN A 45 -11.86 8.67 3.25
C ASN A 45 -10.73 8.45 2.23
N PRO A 46 -11.05 8.41 0.93
CA PRO A 46 -10.08 8.08 -0.12
C PRO A 46 -9.02 9.17 -0.31
N ILE A 47 -9.32 10.43 0.00
CA ILE A 47 -8.35 11.54 -0.13
C ILE A 47 -7.20 11.33 0.85
N VAL A 48 -7.51 11.11 2.13
CA VAL A 48 -6.48 10.93 3.17
C VAL A 48 -5.69 9.62 2.96
N VAL A 49 -6.35 8.56 2.48
CA VAL A 49 -5.66 7.31 2.10
C VAL A 49 -4.69 7.53 0.93
N ALA A 50 -5.09 8.33 -0.07
CA ALA A 50 -4.23 8.65 -1.20
C ALA A 50 -3.01 9.49 -0.78
N ASP A 51 -3.19 10.48 0.10
CA ASP A 51 -2.08 11.29 0.62
C ASP A 51 -1.03 10.41 1.32
N VAL A 52 -1.47 9.50 2.19
CA VAL A 52 -0.57 8.57 2.89
C VAL A 52 0.12 7.60 1.93
N LEU A 53 -0.58 7.11 0.90
CA LEU A 53 0.02 6.26 -0.13
C LEU A 53 1.06 7.02 -0.95
N ILE A 54 0.80 8.29 -1.31
CA ILE A 54 1.75 9.12 -2.05
C ILE A 54 3.04 9.31 -1.27
N GLU A 55 2.95 9.59 0.04
CA GLU A 55 4.14 9.70 0.88
C GLU A 55 4.89 8.37 0.96
N LEU A 56 4.19 7.24 1.14
CA LEU A 56 4.81 5.91 1.14
C LEU A 56 5.51 5.54 -0.18
N LEU A 57 5.09 6.11 -1.31
CA LEU A 57 5.68 5.84 -2.62
C LEU A 57 6.87 6.75 -2.97
N LYS A 58 7.09 7.82 -2.21
CA LYS A 58 8.23 8.74 -2.40
C LYS A 58 9.51 8.23 -1.72
N ASP A 59 9.36 7.43 -0.67
CA ASP A 59 10.46 6.75 0.04
C ASP A 59 10.95 5.49 -0.69
#